data_AF-A0A7S4T048-F1
#
_entry.id   AF-A0A7S4T048-F1
#
_cell.length_a   1.000
_cell.length_b   1.000
_cell.length_c   1.000
_cell.angle_alpha   90.00
_cell.angle_beta   90.00
_cell.angle_gamma   90.00
#
_symmetry.space_group_name_H-M   'P 1'
#
loop_
_entity.id
_entity.type
_entity.pdbx_description
1 polymer ?
#
loop_
_entity_poly.entity_id
_entity_poly.type
_entity_poly.pdbx_seq_one_letter_code
_entity_poly.pdbx_strand_id
1 'polypeptide(L)'
;GGLVLNAAGERFANELGRRDYVTGEMWKNKPPFRLCLNAAASEEIQWHCKHYTGRGVMKFYESGTKLAEDMGVPLSVLEETHEAHFQAAKKTEKDPDGGSWPAYPSGKSWDEASGKTGSGKKFYHNIIPGSK
;
A
#
# COMPACT_ATOMS: atom_id res chain seq x y z
N GLY A 1 -2.22 3.09 6.89
CA GLY A 1 -1.13 3.98 6.47
C GLY A 1 -0.26 3.33 5.45
N GLY A 2 0.42 2.23 5.81
CA GLY A 2 1.37 1.60 4.90
C GLY A 2 0.77 0.92 3.67
N LEU A 3 1.54 0.90 2.60
CA LEU A 3 1.27 0.18 1.36
C LEU A 3 2.39 -0.82 1.09
N VAL A 4 2.04 -2.02 0.65
CA VAL A 4 3.04 -3.03 0.25
C VAL A 4 3.20 -3.00 -1.27
N LEU A 5 4.43 -2.77 -1.71
CA LEU A 5 4.79 -2.64 -3.12
C LEU A 5 5.62 -3.84 -3.56
N ASN A 6 5.38 -4.31 -4.79
CA ASN A 6 6.24 -5.28 -5.46
C ASN A 6 7.51 -4.59 -6.03
N ALA A 7 8.36 -5.35 -6.71
CA ALA A 7 9.57 -4.81 -7.34
C ALA A 7 9.29 -3.72 -8.39
N ALA A 8 8.11 -3.72 -9.00
CA ALA A 8 7.69 -2.75 -10.01
C ALA A 8 7.03 -1.49 -9.40
N GLY A 9 6.88 -1.41 -8.07
CA GLY A 9 6.24 -0.27 -7.41
C GLY A 9 4.71 -0.36 -7.33
N GLU A 10 4.13 -1.51 -7.68
CA GLU A 10 2.68 -1.70 -7.71
C GLU A 10 2.20 -2.38 -6.42
N ARG A 11 0.99 -2.02 -6.00
CA ARG A 11 0.27 -2.79 -4.98
C ARG A 11 -0.30 -4.07 -5.56
N PHE A 12 -0.23 -5.13 -4.76
CA PHE A 12 -0.66 -6.47 -5.18
C PHE A 12 -1.49 -7.21 -4.12
N ALA A 13 -1.71 -6.61 -2.95
CA ALA A 13 -2.43 -7.25 -1.86
C ALA A 13 -3.11 -6.22 -0.96
N ASN A 14 -4.07 -6.68 -0.16
CA ASN A 14 -4.57 -5.95 0.99
C ASN A 14 -3.62 -6.15 2.18
N GLU A 15 -2.98 -5.07 2.63
CA GLU A 15 -1.98 -5.10 3.71
C GLU A 15 -2.56 -5.48 5.08
N LEU A 16 -3.88 -5.42 5.23
CA LEU A 16 -4.63 -5.85 6.42
C LEU A 16 -5.22 -7.26 6.27
N GLY A 17 -4.95 -7.93 5.15
CA GLY A 17 -5.36 -9.30 4.92
C GLY A 17 -4.67 -10.29 5.86
N ARG A 18 -5.20 -11.51 5.95
CA ARG A 18 -4.57 -12.57 6.77
C ARG A 18 -3.18 -12.91 6.25
N ARG A 19 -2.32 -13.40 7.15
CA ARG A 19 -0.92 -13.74 6.84
C ARG A 19 -0.78 -14.74 5.69
N ASP A 20 -1.61 -15.77 5.67
CA ASP A 20 -1.62 -16.81 4.62
C ASP A 20 -1.98 -16.21 3.25
N TYR A 21 -2.98 -15.33 3.22
CA TYR A 21 -3.35 -14.57 2.02
C TYR A 21 -2.21 -13.68 1.53
N VAL A 22 -1.66 -12.80 2.39
CA VAL A 22 -0.60 -11.86 1.98
C VAL A 22 0.63 -12.62 1.48
N THR A 23 1.01 -13.70 2.17
CA THR A 23 2.14 -14.56 1.75
C THR A 23 1.86 -15.24 0.40
N GLY A 24 0.63 -15.71 0.18
CA GLY A 24 0.21 -16.27 -1.10
C GLY A 24 0.28 -15.26 -2.25
N GLU A 25 -0.15 -14.02 -2.02
CA GLU A 25 -0.03 -12.95 -3.02
C GLU A 25 1.44 -12.55 -3.27
N MET A 26 2.31 -12.60 -2.25
CA MET A 26 3.75 -12.40 -2.43
C MET A 26 4.35 -13.46 -3.35
N TRP A 27 3.97 -14.73 -3.23
CA TRP A 27 4.47 -15.80 -4.12
C TRP A 27 4.05 -15.66 -5.58
N LYS A 28 2.96 -14.92 -5.86
CA LYS A 28 2.50 -14.61 -7.22
C LYS A 28 3.20 -13.40 -7.83
N ASN A 29 3.99 -12.67 -7.03
CA ASN A 29 4.64 -11.41 -7.41
C ASN A 29 6.17 -11.51 -7.32
N LYS A 30 6.86 -10.51 -7.88
CA LYS A 30 8.32 -10.48 -7.92
C LYS A 30 8.90 -9.66 -6.76
N PRO A 31 9.82 -10.24 -5.96
CA PRO A 31 10.58 -9.49 -4.96
C PRO A 31 11.61 -8.57 -5.65
N PRO A 32 12.16 -7.55 -4.95
CA PRO A 32 11.95 -7.23 -3.54
C PRO A 32 10.58 -6.61 -3.24
N PHE A 33 10.03 -6.93 -2.06
CA PHE A 33 8.79 -6.34 -1.53
C PHE A 33 9.12 -5.23 -0.54
N ARG A 34 8.39 -4.12 -0.60
CA ARG A 34 8.61 -2.96 0.29
C ARG A 34 7.32 -2.57 0.99
N LEU A 35 7.34 -2.53 2.32
CA LEU A 35 6.29 -1.87 3.08
C LEU A 35 6.64 -0.39 3.22
N CYS A 36 5.96 0.46 2.46
CA CYS A 36 6.19 1.90 2.42
C CYS A 36 5.24 2.62 3.38
N LEU A 37 5.79 3.52 4.20
CA LEU A 37 5.05 4.36 5.14
C LEU A 37 5.25 5.82 4.75
N ASN A 38 4.17 6.61 4.76
CA ASN A 38 4.27 8.06 4.65
C ASN A 38 4.58 8.70 6.00
N ALA A 39 4.82 10.02 6.01
CA ALA A 39 5.17 10.78 7.21
C ALA A 39 4.20 10.53 8.38
N ALA A 40 2.89 10.70 8.16
CA ALA A 40 1.87 10.51 9.18
C ALA A 40 1.87 9.08 9.76
N ALA A 41 1.94 8.06 8.90
CA ALA A 41 2.01 6.67 9.36
C ALA A 41 3.31 6.38 10.10
N SER A 42 4.44 6.94 9.68
CA SER A 42 5.74 6.73 10.32
C SER A 42 5.83 7.40 11.70
N GLU A 43 5.13 8.51 11.89
CA GLU A 43 5.06 9.24 13.17
C GLU A 43 4.28 8.45 14.22
N GLU A 44 3.13 7.86 13.85
CA GLU A 44 2.32 7.02 14.75
C GLU A 44 3.09 5.81 15.30
N ILE A 45 4.05 5.28 14.54
CA ILE A 45 4.86 4.13 14.94
C ILE A 45 6.35 4.47 15.05
N GLN A 46 6.69 5.71 15.40
CA GLN A 46 8.07 6.24 15.37
C GLN A 46 9.10 5.33 16.06
N TRP A 47 8.74 4.69 17.18
CA TRP A 47 9.62 3.75 17.88
C TRP A 47 10.04 2.57 16.99
N HIS A 48 9.10 1.97 16.27
CA HIS A 48 9.36 0.89 15.33
C HIS A 48 10.23 1.37 14.17
N CYS A 49 9.95 2.56 13.63
CA CYS A 49 10.76 3.16 12.57
C CYS A 49 12.22 3.36 13.02
N LYS A 50 12.45 3.93 14.21
CA LYS A 50 13.80 4.11 14.78
C LYS A 50 14.52 2.77 14.95
N HIS A 51 13.82 1.77 15.50
CA HIS A 51 14.35 0.43 15.70
C HIS A 51 14.77 -0.25 14.40
N TYR A 52 13.94 -0.21 13.37
CA TYR A 52 14.22 -0.86 12.09
C TYR A 52 15.26 -0.12 11.25
N THR A 53 15.30 1.22 11.33
CA THR A 53 16.38 2.01 10.72
C THR A 53 17.71 1.70 11.38
N GLY A 54 17.77 1.62 12.72
CA GLY A 54 18.99 1.24 13.43
C GLY A 54 19.50 -0.18 13.12
N ARG A 55 18.60 -1.06 12.66
CA ARG A 55 18.93 -2.43 12.20
C ARG A 55 19.25 -2.51 10.70
N GLY A 56 19.18 -1.41 9.97
CA GLY A 56 19.44 -1.38 8.53
C GLY A 56 18.36 -2.06 7.67
N VAL A 57 17.19 -2.36 8.23
CA VAL A 57 16.07 -3.01 7.52
C VAL A 57 14.95 -2.04 7.14
N MET A 58 15.11 -0.77 7.48
CA MET A 58 14.26 0.34 7.04
C MET A 58 15.15 1.50 6.59
N LYS A 59 14.74 2.19 5.52
CA LYS A 59 15.44 3.34 4.95
C LYS A 59 14.47 4.51 4.83
N PHE A 60 14.93 5.70 5.21
CA PHE A 60 14.20 6.94 5.00
C PHE A 60 14.51 7.50 3.61
N TYR A 61 13.49 8.05 2.96
CA TYR A 61 13.63 8.79 1.71
C TYR A 61 12.94 10.14 1.89
N GLU A 62 13.61 11.20 1.43
CA GLU A 62 13.10 12.57 1.53
C GLU A 62 11.86 12.81 0.64
N SER A 63 11.71 12.03 -0.43
CA SER A 63 10.61 12.15 -1.38
C SER A 63 10.30 10.85 -2.09
N GLY A 64 9.12 10.78 -2.71
CA GLY A 64 8.73 9.69 -3.62
C GLY A 64 9.68 9.54 -4.80
N THR A 65 10.27 10.63 -5.31
CA THR A 65 11.29 10.59 -6.37
C THR A 65 12.52 9.80 -5.95
N LYS A 66 13.03 10.03 -4.72
CA LYS A 66 14.19 9.28 -4.20
C LYS A 66 13.89 7.81 -3.95
N LEU A 67 12.66 7.51 -3.54
CA LEU A 67 12.20 6.13 -3.45
C LEU A 67 12.15 5.47 -4.84
N ALA A 68 11.55 6.13 -5.83
CA ALA A 68 11.45 5.62 -7.20
C ALA A 68 12.82 5.38 -7.86
N GLU A 69 13.76 6.31 -7.70
CA GLU A 69 15.16 6.18 -8.15
C GLU A 69 15.83 4.93 -7.57
N ASP A 70 15.72 4.72 -6.25
CA ASP A 70 16.30 3.57 -5.55
C ASP A 70 15.61 2.25 -5.91
N MET A 71 14.31 2.30 -6.24
CA MET A 71 13.55 1.16 -6.73
C MET A 71 13.84 0.83 -8.20
N GLY A 72 14.38 1.78 -8.98
CA GLY A 72 14.59 1.63 -10.41
C GLY A 72 13.28 1.67 -11.22
N VAL A 73 12.27 2.40 -10.74
CA VAL A 73 10.95 2.52 -11.39
C VAL A 73 10.65 3.98 -11.74
N PRO A 74 9.81 4.27 -12.76
CA PRO A 74 9.35 5.62 -13.01
C PRO A 74 8.55 6.16 -11.82
N LEU A 75 8.74 7.44 -11.48
CA LEU A 75 7.98 8.10 -10.41
C LEU A 75 6.47 7.98 -10.61
N SER A 76 6.02 8.07 -11.87
CA SER A 76 4.60 7.96 -12.24
C SER A 76 3.95 6.66 -11.76
N VAL A 77 4.70 5.55 -11.66
CA VAL A 77 4.16 4.29 -11.15
C VAL A 77 3.78 4.40 -9.67
N LEU A 78 4.59 5.09 -8.88
CA LEU A 78 4.28 5.33 -7.47
C LEU A 78 3.13 6.34 -7.33
N GLU A 79 3.13 7.40 -8.14
CA GLU A 79 2.05 8.39 -8.16
C GLU A 79 0.70 7.74 -8.48
N GLU A 80 0.65 6.92 -9.55
CA GLU A 80 -0.55 6.17 -9.95
C GLU A 80 -1.00 5.18 -8.88
N THR A 81 -0.06 4.47 -8.26
CA THR A 81 -0.36 3.52 -7.18
C THR A 81 -0.98 4.20 -5.96
N HIS A 82 -0.42 5.34 -5.56
CA HIS A 82 -0.92 6.13 -4.44
C HIS A 82 -2.26 6.79 -4.78
N GLU A 83 -2.42 7.31 -6.00
CA GLU A 83 -3.65 7.93 -6.46
C GLU A 83 -4.80 6.90 -6.54
N ALA A 84 -4.56 5.71 -7.07
CA ALA A 84 -5.55 4.64 -7.10
C ALA A 84 -6.02 4.27 -5.68
N HIS A 85 -5.08 4.14 -4.73
CA HIS A 85 -5.41 3.87 -3.33
C HIS A 85 -6.17 5.04 -2.67
N PHE A 86 -5.79 6.29 -2.95
CA PHE A 86 -6.48 7.48 -2.46
C PHE A 86 -7.92 7.55 -2.98
N GLN A 87 -8.12 7.35 -4.27
CA GLN A 87 -9.44 7.37 -4.90
C GLN A 87 -10.31 6.21 -4.40
N ALA A 88 -9.76 5.01 -4.21
CA ALA A 88 -10.48 3.90 -3.61
C ALA A 88 -10.94 4.23 -2.18
N ALA A 89 -10.10 4.88 -1.38
CA ALA A 89 -10.45 5.34 -0.04
C ALA A 89 -11.60 6.38 -0.09
N LYS A 90 -11.52 7.37 -0.99
CA LYS A 90 -12.57 8.40 -1.15
C LYS A 90 -13.90 7.83 -1.65
N LYS A 91 -13.86 6.86 -2.55
CA LYS A 91 -15.07 6.13 -2.96
C LYS A 91 -15.65 5.31 -1.81
N THR A 92 -14.81 4.66 -1.01
CA THR A 92 -15.25 3.90 0.17
C THR A 92 -15.85 4.80 1.25
N GLU A 93 -15.29 6.00 1.46
CA GLU A 93 -15.85 7.01 2.37
C GLU A 93 -17.26 7.46 1.96
N LYS A 94 -17.50 7.60 0.65
CA LYS A 94 -18.79 8.03 0.09
C LYS A 94 -19.81 6.88 -0.01
N ASP A 95 -19.36 5.71 -0.43
CA ASP A 95 -20.20 4.53 -0.68
C ASP A 95 -19.44 3.26 -0.25
N PRO A 96 -19.53 2.87 1.04
CA PRO A 96 -18.73 1.79 1.58
C PRO A 96 -19.09 0.39 1.06
N ASP A 97 -20.24 0.23 0.41
CA ASP A 97 -20.78 -1.07 -0.02
C ASP A 97 -21.06 -1.16 -1.54
N GLY A 98 -20.85 -0.08 -2.31
CA GLY A 98 -21.04 -0.08 -3.77
C GLY A 98 -19.84 -0.55 -4.60
N GLY A 99 -18.74 -0.94 -3.95
CA GLY A 99 -17.52 -1.37 -4.64
C GLY A 99 -17.70 -2.59 -5.55
N SER A 100 -16.93 -2.64 -6.65
CA SER A 100 -17.03 -3.74 -7.62
C SER A 100 -16.40 -5.05 -7.14
N TRP A 101 -15.53 -5.00 -6.14
CA TRP A 101 -14.72 -6.13 -5.71
C TRP A 101 -15.18 -6.71 -4.37
N PRO A 102 -14.96 -8.01 -4.10
CA PRO A 102 -15.16 -8.55 -2.75
C PRO A 102 -14.18 -7.89 -1.76
N ALA A 103 -14.67 -7.53 -0.58
CA ALA A 103 -13.85 -7.00 0.51
C ALA A 103 -13.53 -8.06 1.57
N TYR A 104 -12.43 -7.86 2.28
CA TYR A 104 -12.11 -8.57 3.51
C TYR A 104 -12.41 -7.66 4.74
N PRO A 105 -13.03 -8.18 5.82
CA PRO A 105 -13.47 -9.57 6.02
C PRO A 105 -14.78 -9.92 5.30
N SER A 106 -15.57 -8.93 4.89
CA SER A 106 -16.81 -9.12 4.13
C SER A 106 -17.22 -7.81 3.43
N GLY A 107 -18.18 -7.91 2.51
CA GLY A 107 -18.76 -6.76 1.81
C GLY A 107 -18.08 -6.46 0.47
N LYS A 108 -18.08 -5.17 0.09
CA LYS A 108 -17.54 -4.69 -1.18
C LYS A 108 -16.38 -3.71 -1.00
N SER A 109 -15.51 -3.65 -2.00
CA SER A 109 -14.32 -2.80 -2.02
C SER A 109 -14.19 -2.09 -3.36
N TRP A 110 -13.74 -0.83 -3.29
CA TRP A 110 -13.30 -0.04 -4.45
C TRP A 110 -11.82 -0.21 -4.76
N ASP A 111 -11.05 -0.88 -3.90
CA ASP A 111 -9.61 -1.10 -4.06
C ASP A 111 -9.35 -2.21 -5.05
N GLU A 112 -9.16 -1.86 -6.31
CA GLU A 112 -8.94 -2.85 -7.38
C GLU A 112 -7.68 -3.71 -7.18
N ALA A 113 -6.59 -3.09 -6.71
CA ALA A 113 -5.29 -3.75 -6.53
C ALA A 113 -5.38 -4.99 -5.63
N SER A 114 -6.14 -4.90 -4.53
CA SER A 114 -6.41 -6.06 -3.68
C SER A 114 -7.74 -6.75 -4.00
N GLY A 115 -8.71 -6.04 -4.56
CA GLY A 115 -10.03 -6.55 -4.89
C GLY A 115 -10.01 -7.68 -5.91
N LYS A 116 -9.14 -7.58 -6.93
CA LYS A 116 -8.90 -8.64 -7.93
C LYS A 116 -8.38 -9.94 -7.32
N THR A 117 -7.80 -9.89 -6.13
CA THR A 117 -7.27 -11.06 -5.41
C THR A 117 -8.29 -11.74 -4.50
N GLY A 118 -9.53 -11.21 -4.44
CA GLY A 118 -10.60 -11.75 -3.60
C GLY A 118 -10.67 -11.18 -2.18
N SER A 119 -9.70 -10.36 -1.76
CA SER A 119 -9.61 -9.80 -0.40
C SER A 119 -9.47 -8.28 -0.41
N GLY A 120 -10.38 -7.58 -1.09
CA GLY A 120 -10.36 -6.14 -1.27
C GLY A 120 -10.27 -5.33 0.03
N LYS A 121 -9.53 -4.23 -0.01
CA LYS A 121 -9.34 -3.31 1.12
C LYS A 121 -10.58 -2.44 1.33
N LYS A 122 -11.06 -2.38 2.58
CA LYS A 122 -12.17 -1.51 3.00
C LYS A 122 -11.77 -0.48 4.07
N PHE A 123 -10.69 -0.74 4.79
CA PHE A 123 -10.19 0.14 5.85
C PHE A 123 -8.98 0.93 5.37
N TYR A 124 -9.07 2.25 5.51
CA TYR A 124 -8.05 3.19 5.06
C TYR A 124 -7.66 4.10 6.21
N HIS A 125 -6.38 4.41 6.29
CA HIS A 125 -5.82 5.32 7.29
C HIS A 125 -4.55 5.95 6.75
N ASN A 126 -4.27 7.21 7.08
CA ASN A 126 -3.13 7.98 6.58
C ASN A 126 -2.94 7.85 5.07
N ILE A 127 -4.01 8.12 4.30
CA ILE A 127 -3.97 8.13 2.84
C ILE A 127 -3.35 9.43 2.32
N ILE A 128 -2.62 9.36 1.21
CA ILE A 128 -2.08 10.52 0.50
C ILE A 128 -2.46 10.42 -0.98
N PRO A 129 -2.75 11.56 -1.65
CA PRO A 129 -2.93 11.57 -3.10
C PRO A 129 -1.60 11.24 -3.79
N GLY A 130 -1.65 10.84 -5.06
CA GLY A 130 -0.46 10.46 -5.82
C GLY A 130 0.56 11.58 -5.98
N SER A 131 0.10 12.84 -5.93
CA SER A 131 0.94 14.03 -6.11
C SER A 131 1.72 14.46 -4.86
N LYS A 132 1.73 13.68 -3.78
CA LYS A 132 2.29 14.07 -2.47
C LYS A 132 3.25 13.05 -1.88
#